data_AF-A0A521N7S5-F1
#
_entry.id   AF-A0A521N7S5-F1
#
_cell.length_a   1.000
_cell.length_b   1.000
_cell.length_c   1.000
_cell.angle_alpha   90.00
_cell.angle_beta   90.00
_cell.angle_gamma   90.00
#
_symmetry.space_group_name_H-M   'P 1'
#
loop_
_entity.id
_entity.type
_entity.pdbx_description
1 polymer ?
#
loop_
_entity_poly.entity_id
_entity_poly.type
_entity_poly.pdbx_seq_one_letter_code
_entity_poly.pdbx_strand_id
1 'polypeptide(L)'
;MKLDLEKFRELNVQRAKEGFKTYDNQPITYWTTAVAGELGELCNMIKKTQRVAMGGVDGGSSYTAKDITKEMLQEEIGGIAIYLDLLASLLDISLEQAIIQTFNEKSEKYGFPQLIREGEE
;
A
#
# COMPACT_ATOMS: atom_id res chain seq x y z
N MET A 1 14.43 -13.64 1.14
CA MET A 1 14.87 -12.38 1.75
C MET A 1 13.72 -11.85 2.59
N LYS A 2 13.94 -11.46 3.85
CA LYS A 2 12.94 -10.76 4.67
C LYS A 2 13.02 -9.26 4.35
N LEU A 3 11.88 -8.58 4.30
CA LEU A 3 11.83 -7.13 4.12
C LEU A 3 11.95 -6.45 5.49
N ASP A 4 12.88 -5.53 5.62
CA ASP A 4 13.09 -4.65 6.78
C ASP A 4 12.58 -3.27 6.37
N LEU A 5 11.59 -2.71 7.07
CA LEU A 5 10.88 -1.52 6.62
C LEU A 5 11.74 -0.26 6.73
N GLU A 6 12.70 -0.22 7.65
CA GLU A 6 13.62 0.91 7.78
C GLU A 6 14.63 0.90 6.63
N LYS A 7 15.28 -0.24 6.36
CA LYS A 7 16.19 -0.39 5.21
C LYS A 7 15.47 -0.22 3.87
N PHE A 8 14.23 -0.69 3.80
CA PHE A 8 13.39 -0.48 2.63
C PHE A 8 13.15 1.00 2.37
N ARG A 9 12.86 1.80 3.41
CA ARG A 9 12.65 3.24 3.28
C ARG A 9 13.84 3.94 2.64
N GLU A 10 15.05 3.62 3.07
CA GLU A 10 16.27 4.21 2.49
C GLU A 10 16.33 4.00 0.97
N LEU A 11 16.15 2.74 0.53
CA LEU A 11 16.15 2.39 -0.89
C LEU A 11 14.97 3.02 -1.65
N ASN A 12 13.80 3.08 -1.03
CA ASN A 12 12.59 3.60 -1.65
C ASN A 12 12.69 5.13 -1.87
N VAL A 13 13.16 5.86 -0.86
CA VAL A 13 13.44 7.31 -0.93
C VAL A 13 14.53 7.58 -1.97
N GLN A 14 15.61 6.80 -1.98
CA GLN A 14 16.66 6.94 -2.98
C GLN A 14 16.09 6.77 -4.40
N ARG A 15 15.28 5.73 -4.64
CA ARG A 15 14.63 5.49 -5.94
C ARG A 15 13.69 6.63 -6.33
N ALA A 16 12.95 7.19 -5.39
CA ALA A 16 12.06 8.33 -5.63
C ALA A 16 12.84 9.62 -5.97
N LYS A 17 14.01 9.84 -5.34
CA LYS A 17 14.91 10.96 -5.60
C LYS A 17 15.65 10.85 -6.92
N GLU A 18 16.28 9.71 -7.17
CA GLU A 18 17.24 9.55 -8.26
C GLU A 18 16.58 9.01 -9.54
N GLY A 19 15.68 8.03 -9.37
CA GLY A 19 14.98 7.38 -10.47
C GLY A 19 13.82 8.23 -10.98
N PHE A 20 12.81 8.45 -10.14
CA PHE A 20 11.61 9.19 -10.52
C PHE A 20 11.79 10.71 -10.44
N LYS A 21 12.74 11.20 -9.63
CA LYS A 21 13.02 12.64 -9.44
C LYS A 21 11.79 13.42 -8.97
N THR A 22 11.00 12.81 -8.10
CA THR A 22 9.75 13.39 -7.57
C THR A 22 9.85 13.75 -6.10
N TYR A 23 10.70 13.08 -5.32
CA TYR A 23 10.74 13.21 -3.85
C TYR A 23 10.90 14.67 -3.36
N ASP A 24 11.86 15.41 -3.90
CA ASP A 24 12.21 16.75 -3.41
C ASP A 24 11.43 17.89 -4.11
N ASN A 25 10.58 17.59 -5.09
CA ASN A 25 9.94 18.62 -5.94
C ASN A 25 8.43 18.47 -6.14
N GLN A 26 7.80 17.42 -5.59
CA GLN A 26 6.36 17.24 -5.62
C GLN A 26 5.72 17.64 -4.28
N PRO A 27 4.53 18.29 -4.29
CA PRO A 27 3.82 18.64 -3.08
C PRO A 27 3.28 17.39 -2.37
N ILE A 28 2.99 17.46 -1.06
CA ILE A 28 2.37 16.34 -0.31
C ILE A 28 1.10 15.82 -0.99
N THR A 29 0.31 16.69 -1.63
CA THR A 29 -0.90 16.29 -2.36
C THR A 29 -0.63 15.32 -3.52
N TYR A 30 0.55 15.37 -4.14
CA TYR A 30 0.96 14.39 -5.15
C TYR A 30 1.03 13.00 -4.53
N TRP A 31 1.69 12.88 -3.38
CA TRP A 31 1.91 11.61 -2.68
C TRP A 31 0.63 11.02 -2.11
N THR A 32 -0.25 11.84 -1.53
CA THR A 32 -1.57 11.38 -1.08
C THR A 32 -2.43 10.88 -2.24
N THR A 33 -2.32 11.55 -3.40
CA THR A 33 -3.05 11.14 -4.61
C THR A 33 -2.46 9.88 -5.21
N ALA A 34 -1.13 9.68 -5.16
CA ALA A 34 -0.49 8.45 -5.60
C ALA A 34 -0.97 7.25 -4.77
N VAL A 35 -0.99 7.35 -3.44
CA VAL A 35 -1.57 6.31 -2.56
C VAL A 35 -3.03 6.01 -2.94
N ALA A 36 -3.83 7.07 -3.14
CA ALA A 36 -5.23 6.92 -3.54
C ALA A 36 -5.40 6.31 -4.93
N GLY A 37 -4.45 6.54 -5.85
CA GLY A 37 -4.41 5.95 -7.19
C GLY A 37 -4.33 4.44 -7.12
N GLU A 38 -3.26 3.90 -6.51
CA GLU A 38 -3.03 2.46 -6.34
C GLU A 38 -4.21 1.78 -5.60
N LEU A 39 -4.72 2.43 -4.54
CA LEU A 39 -5.90 1.94 -3.82
C LEU A 39 -7.14 1.93 -4.72
N GLY A 40 -7.33 2.96 -5.54
CA GLY A 40 -8.42 3.06 -6.50
C GLY A 40 -8.39 1.97 -7.57
N GLU A 41 -7.20 1.63 -8.07
CA GLU A 41 -7.00 0.54 -9.03
C GLU A 41 -7.35 -0.81 -8.41
N LEU A 42 -6.84 -1.10 -7.21
CA LEU A 42 -7.20 -2.29 -6.44
C LEU A 42 -8.72 -2.38 -6.21
N CYS A 43 -9.35 -1.29 -5.75
CA CYS A 43 -10.78 -1.23 -5.53
C CYS A 43 -11.57 -1.45 -6.83
N ASN A 44 -11.12 -0.90 -7.94
CA ASN A 44 -11.78 -1.06 -9.23
C ASN A 44 -11.73 -2.52 -9.69
N MET A 45 -10.58 -3.18 -9.56
CA MET A 45 -10.44 -4.59 -9.89
C MET A 45 -11.38 -5.47 -9.07
N ILE A 46 -11.34 -5.36 -7.74
CA ILE A 46 -12.20 -6.15 -6.85
C ILE A 46 -13.68 -5.93 -7.17
N LYS A 47 -14.08 -4.66 -7.36
CA LYS A 47 -15.46 -4.28 -7.74
C LYS A 47 -15.90 -4.94 -9.05
N LYS A 48 -15.02 -5.01 -10.07
CA LYS A 48 -15.35 -5.67 -11.34
C LYS A 48 -15.56 -7.17 -11.16
N THR A 49 -14.64 -7.83 -10.47
CA THR A 49 -14.73 -9.28 -10.19
C THR A 49 -16.01 -9.61 -9.44
N GLN A 50 -16.35 -8.85 -8.40
CA GLN A 50 -17.59 -9.05 -7.65
C GLN A 50 -18.84 -8.74 -8.48
N ARG A 51 -18.84 -7.68 -9.29
CA ARG A 51 -19.98 -7.34 -10.15
C ARG A 51 -20.31 -8.50 -11.10
N VAL A 52 -19.32 -9.09 -11.74
CA VAL A 52 -19.51 -10.23 -12.66
C VAL A 52 -19.94 -11.48 -11.90
N ALA A 53 -19.34 -11.77 -10.74
CA ALA A 53 -19.74 -12.89 -9.89
C ALA A 53 -21.21 -12.79 -9.44
N MET A 54 -21.75 -11.57 -9.33
CA MET A 54 -23.14 -11.30 -8.98
C MET A 54 -24.07 -11.18 -10.21
N GLY A 55 -23.63 -11.58 -11.41
CA GLY A 55 -24.44 -11.55 -12.64
C GLY A 55 -24.53 -10.18 -13.32
N GLY A 56 -23.74 -9.20 -12.89
CA GLY A 56 -23.64 -7.90 -13.52
C GLY A 56 -22.77 -7.92 -14.79
N VAL A 57 -22.86 -6.84 -15.57
CA VAL A 57 -22.14 -6.72 -16.85
C VAL A 57 -20.63 -6.54 -16.61
N ASP A 58 -19.82 -7.32 -17.34
CA ASP A 58 -18.39 -7.08 -17.41
C ASP A 58 -18.11 -5.92 -18.38
N GLY A 59 -17.34 -4.94 -17.92
CA GLY A 59 -17.15 -3.69 -18.65
C GLY A 59 -15.86 -2.98 -18.25
N GLY A 60 -15.21 -2.38 -19.23
CA GLY A 60 -13.95 -1.66 -19.09
C GLY A 60 -13.25 -1.45 -20.43
N SER A 61 -12.52 -0.35 -20.57
CA SER A 61 -11.72 -0.05 -21.75
C SER A 61 -10.31 -0.63 -21.70
N SER A 62 -9.75 -0.83 -20.49
CA SER A 62 -8.37 -1.30 -20.30
C SER A 62 -8.29 -2.80 -19.99
N TYR A 63 -9.10 -3.26 -19.03
CA TYR A 63 -9.21 -4.67 -18.62
C TYR A 63 -10.63 -4.99 -18.17
N THR A 64 -10.98 -6.26 -18.21
CA THR A 64 -12.27 -6.84 -17.80
C THR A 64 -12.08 -7.79 -16.62
N ALA A 65 -13.16 -8.26 -16.00
CA ALA A 65 -13.07 -9.10 -14.79
C ALA A 65 -12.30 -10.41 -15.04
N LYS A 66 -12.42 -10.98 -16.24
CA LYS A 66 -11.69 -12.19 -16.64
C LYS A 66 -10.16 -11.99 -16.77
N ASP A 67 -9.71 -10.75 -16.96
CA ASP A 67 -8.30 -10.44 -17.12
C ASP A 67 -7.61 -10.24 -15.76
N ILE A 68 -8.38 -9.99 -14.70
CA ILE A 68 -7.86 -9.71 -13.36
C ILE A 68 -7.26 -10.98 -12.76
N THR A 69 -5.95 -10.96 -12.55
CA THR A 69 -5.22 -12.05 -11.90
C THR A 69 -4.81 -11.67 -10.48
N LYS A 70 -4.31 -12.67 -9.73
CA LYS A 70 -3.76 -12.43 -8.39
C LYS A 70 -2.52 -11.54 -8.44
N GLU A 71 -1.72 -11.66 -9.50
CA GLU A 71 -0.50 -10.88 -9.72
C GLU A 71 -0.82 -9.40 -9.91
N MET A 72 -1.88 -9.06 -10.65
CA MET A 72 -2.35 -7.68 -10.76
C MET A 72 -2.78 -7.10 -9.41
N LEU A 73 -3.51 -7.88 -8.59
CA LEU A 73 -3.87 -7.44 -7.25
C LEU A 73 -2.63 -7.27 -6.35
N GLN A 74 -1.63 -8.14 -6.49
CA GLN A 74 -0.36 -8.03 -5.76
C GLN A 74 0.43 -6.79 -6.16
N GLU A 75 0.42 -6.41 -7.43
CA GLU A 75 1.06 -5.20 -7.94
C GLU A 75 0.50 -3.96 -7.25
N GLU A 76 -0.84 -3.78 -7.26
CA GLU A 76 -1.47 -2.62 -6.61
C GLU A 76 -1.26 -2.62 -5.08
N ILE A 77 -1.37 -3.79 -4.42
CA ILE A 77 -1.10 -3.88 -2.97
C ILE A 77 0.34 -3.48 -2.66
N GLY A 78 1.28 -3.89 -3.51
CA GLY A 78 2.68 -3.49 -3.42
C GLY A 78 2.87 -1.99 -3.65
N GLY A 79 2.21 -1.44 -4.67
CA GLY A 79 2.21 0.00 -4.98
C GLY A 79 1.66 0.85 -3.83
N ILE A 80 0.55 0.44 -3.21
CA ILE A 80 -0.01 1.07 -2.01
C ILE A 80 1.05 1.13 -0.91
N ALA A 81 1.72 0.01 -0.60
CA ALA A 81 2.73 -0.05 0.44
C ALA A 81 3.95 0.85 0.13
N ILE A 82 4.41 0.85 -1.13
CA ILE A 82 5.53 1.67 -1.60
C ILE A 82 5.22 3.17 -1.43
N TYR A 83 4.06 3.63 -1.89
CA TYR A 83 3.71 5.05 -1.80
C TYR A 83 3.33 5.45 -0.37
N LEU A 84 2.75 4.54 0.43
CA LEU A 84 2.47 4.81 1.83
C LEU A 84 3.75 5.02 2.63
N ASP A 85 4.81 4.25 2.34
CA ASP A 85 6.13 4.44 2.95
C ASP A 85 6.77 5.79 2.53
N LEU A 86 6.69 6.17 1.25
CA LEU A 86 7.18 7.49 0.80
C LEU A 86 6.42 8.64 1.47
N LEU A 87 5.08 8.52 1.57
CA LEU A 87 4.26 9.50 2.25
C LEU A 87 4.62 9.59 3.74
N ALA A 88 4.80 8.46 4.42
CA ALA A 88 5.22 8.43 5.82
C ALA A 88 6.59 9.10 6.00
N SER A 89 7.55 8.81 5.11
CA SER A 89 8.87 9.44 5.09
C SER A 89 8.80 10.97 4.94
N LEU A 90 7.95 11.47 4.04
CA LEU A 90 7.76 12.91 3.82
C LEU A 90 7.04 13.63 4.96
N LEU A 91 6.36 12.89 5.83
CA LEU A 91 5.69 13.39 7.03
C LEU A 91 6.51 13.19 8.31
N ASP A 92 7.77 12.75 8.19
CA ASP A 92 8.65 12.39 9.30
C ASP A 92 8.05 11.31 10.23
N ILE A 93 7.34 10.34 9.63
CA ILE A 93 6.71 9.20 10.34
C ILE A 93 7.44 7.90 10.01
N SER A 94 7.82 7.13 11.03
CA SER A 94 8.25 5.73 10.84
C SER A 94 7.03 4.84 10.59
N LEU A 95 6.91 4.31 9.36
CA LEU A 95 5.81 3.41 9.00
C LEU A 95 5.81 2.14 9.85
N GLU A 96 6.99 1.60 10.18
CA GLU A 96 7.12 0.39 11.00
C GLU A 96 6.54 0.62 12.40
N GLN A 97 6.97 1.69 13.07
CA GLN A 97 6.47 2.04 14.41
C GLN A 97 4.98 2.37 14.39
N ALA A 98 4.50 3.08 13.36
CA ALA A 98 3.08 3.37 13.20
C ALA A 98 2.23 2.09 13.07
N ILE A 99 2.71 1.08 12.34
CA ILE A 99 2.05 -0.23 12.22
C ILE A 99 2.04 -0.95 13.56
N ILE A 100 3.18 -1.06 14.23
CA ILE A 100 3.33 -1.76 15.52
C ILE A 100 2.37 -1.16 16.55
N GLN A 101 2.43 0.16 16.74
CA GLN A 101 1.60 0.87 17.70
C GLN A 101 0.11 0.69 17.38
N THR A 102 -0.31 0.98 16.15
CA THR A 102 -1.73 0.90 15.77
C THR A 102 -2.28 -0.52 15.88
N PHE A 103 -1.47 -1.53 15.54
CA PHE A 103 -1.86 -2.94 15.66
C PHE A 103 -2.04 -3.33 17.13
N ASN A 104 -1.04 -3.06 17.97
CA ASN A 104 -1.08 -3.41 19.40
C ASN A 104 -2.21 -2.69 20.14
N GLU A 105 -2.39 -1.38 19.91
CA GLU A 105 -3.49 -0.61 20.51
C GLU A 105 -4.86 -1.19 20.15
N LYS A 106 -5.06 -1.62 18.90
CA LYS A 106 -6.32 -2.26 18.47
C LYS A 106 -6.49 -3.63 19.12
N SER A 107 -5.44 -4.43 19.20
CA SER A 107 -5.49 -5.73 19.87
C SER A 107 -5.87 -5.59 21.33
N GLU A 108 -5.23 -4.67 22.05
CA GLU A 108 -5.55 -4.37 23.45
C GLU A 108 -6.99 -3.89 23.61
N LYS A 109 -7.42 -2.94 22.77
CA LYS A 109 -8.79 -2.40 22.79
C LYS A 109 -9.87 -3.47 22.68
N TYR A 110 -9.64 -4.51 21.89
CA TYR A 110 -10.61 -5.58 21.66
C TYR A 110 -10.30 -6.88 22.42
N GLY A 111 -9.28 -6.88 23.30
CA GLY A 111 -8.91 -8.06 24.10
C GLY A 111 -8.33 -9.21 23.27
N PHE A 112 -7.67 -8.91 22.15
CA PHE A 112 -7.02 -9.90 21.30
C PHE A 112 -5.60 -10.25 21.80
N PRO A 113 -5.19 -11.52 21.75
CA PRO A 113 -3.87 -11.94 22.23
C PRO A 113 -2.72 -11.62 21.26
N GLN A 114 -3.00 -11.27 20.01
CA GLN A 114 -1.99 -11.00 19.00
C GLN A 114 -1.35 -9.64 19.24
N LEU A 115 -0.05 -9.63 19.52
CA LEU A 115 0.74 -8.42 19.69
C LEU A 115 2.04 -8.57 18.90
N ILE A 116 2.51 -7.48 18.32
CA ILE A 116 3.86 -7.39 17.79
C ILE A 116 4.76 -6.98 18.96
N ARG A 117 5.68 -7.87 19.35
CA ARG A 117 6.65 -7.65 20.43
C ARG A 117 8.02 -7.38 19.81
N GLU A 118 8.76 -6.43 20.37
CA GLU A 118 10.14 -6.21 19.96
C GLU A 118 10.97 -7.50 20.21
N GLY A 119 11.63 -7.99 19.16
CA GLY A 119 12.64 -9.07 19.27
C GLY A 119 12.19 -10.50 18.94
N GLU A 120 11.00 -10.74 18.39
CA GLU A 120 10.66 -12.06 17.83
C GLU A 120 11.06 -12.11 16.33
N GLU A 121 12.24 -12.69 16.05
CA GLU A 121 12.71 -13.03 14.69
C GLU A 121 12.00 -14.23 14.05
#